data_AF-A0AAJ1R1L5-F1
#
_entry.id   AF-A0AAJ1R1L5-F1
#
_cell.length_a   1.000
_cell.length_b   1.000
_cell.length_c   1.000
_cell.angle_alpha   90.00
_cell.angle_beta   90.00
_cell.angle_gamma   90.00
#
_symmetry.space_group_name_H-M   'P 1'
#
loop_
_entity.id
_entity.type
_entity.pdbx_description
1 polymer ?
#
loop_
_entity_poly.entity_id
_entity_poly.type
_entity_poly.pdbx_seq_one_letter_code
_entity_poly.pdbx_strand_id
1 'polypeptide(L)'
;MTYNEFYNRINLNNNIEKRDMETYLLALLKIVEHLKEQPLTADLLSKILMDAFTSEPKQFDTEWLKIIKAPDEKKFINSKTGSSSGEYDYTIAVIKFQIAELHKMKGKQLEDEWRHFGIDSETGNRWYNFEPDSILECGMRCYLDHGDDESNDEEFEVSWLTLGDLLEMGRIYE
;
A
#
# COMPACT_ATOMS: atom_id res chain seq x y z
N MET A 1 14.10 3.50 -13.89
CA MET A 1 14.42 3.68 -12.46
C MET A 1 14.67 2.31 -11.90
N THR A 2 15.74 2.10 -11.13
CA THR A 2 16.03 0.80 -10.51
C THR A 2 15.23 0.58 -9.22
N TYR A 3 15.22 -0.63 -8.68
CA TYR A 3 14.60 -0.91 -7.38
C TYR A 3 15.20 -0.03 -6.27
N ASN A 4 16.53 0.07 -6.22
CA ASN A 4 17.24 0.95 -5.29
C ASN A 4 16.89 2.44 -5.48
N GLU A 5 16.82 2.92 -6.72
CA GLU A 5 16.42 4.31 -6.99
C GLU A 5 14.98 4.60 -6.55
N PHE A 6 14.06 3.65 -6.76
CA PHE A 6 12.67 3.78 -6.34
C PHE A 6 12.54 3.77 -4.81
N TYR A 7 13.18 2.80 -4.14
CA TYR A 7 13.23 2.73 -2.68
C TYR A 7 13.75 4.05 -2.09
N ASN A 8 14.89 4.52 -2.59
CA ASN A 8 15.48 5.77 -2.13
C ASN A 8 14.52 6.94 -2.34
N ARG A 9 13.80 7.02 -3.48
CA ARG A 9 12.87 8.12 -3.77
C ARG A 9 11.68 8.15 -2.81
N ILE A 10 11.08 7.00 -2.49
CA ILE A 10 9.90 6.94 -1.62
C ILE A 10 10.25 6.97 -0.13
N ASN A 11 11.50 6.63 0.21
CA ASN A 11 12.01 6.59 1.58
C ASN A 11 12.86 7.83 1.97
N LEU A 12 12.70 8.96 1.26
CA LEU A 12 13.35 10.23 1.64
C LEU A 12 12.68 10.87 2.86
N ASN A 13 12.72 10.17 3.98
CA ASN A 13 12.12 10.60 5.22
C ASN A 13 13.09 11.47 6.02
N ASN A 14 12.68 12.73 6.22
CA ASN A 14 12.94 13.51 7.45
C ASN A 14 12.08 14.78 7.54
N ASN A 15 11.27 15.15 6.53
CA ASN A 15 10.58 16.46 6.49
C ASN A 15 9.10 16.43 6.07
N ILE A 16 8.45 15.27 6.02
CA ILE A 16 7.00 15.21 5.75
C ILE A 16 6.29 15.07 7.09
N GLU A 17 5.35 15.99 7.35
CA GLU A 17 4.51 15.94 8.55
C GLU A 17 3.79 14.59 8.59
N LYS A 18 3.78 13.93 9.76
CA LYS A 18 3.18 12.61 9.92
C LYS A 18 1.69 12.69 9.59
N ARG A 19 1.31 12.11 8.45
CA ARG A 19 -0.08 12.00 8.02
C ARG A 19 -0.67 10.69 8.57
N ASP A 20 -1.87 10.79 9.13
CA ASP A 20 -2.67 9.63 9.53
C ASP A 20 -2.83 8.65 8.34
N MET A 21 -2.63 7.35 8.58
CA MET A 21 -2.59 6.34 7.53
C MET A 21 -3.93 6.18 6.80
N GLU A 22 -5.06 6.24 7.51
CA GLU A 22 -6.37 6.20 6.85
C GLU A 22 -6.54 7.41 5.93
N THR A 23 -6.14 8.60 6.39
CA THR A 23 -6.18 9.84 5.62
C THR A 23 -5.25 9.80 4.40
N TYR A 24 -4.09 9.16 4.51
CA TYR A 24 -3.18 8.91 3.39
C TYR A 24 -3.81 7.97 2.36
N LEU A 25 -4.33 6.82 2.80
CA LEU A 25 -4.96 5.83 1.91
C LEU A 25 -6.22 6.37 1.22
N LEU A 26 -7.02 7.20 1.89
CA LEU A 26 -8.17 7.86 1.28
C LEU A 26 -7.76 8.84 0.17
N ALA A 27 -6.63 9.53 0.31
CA ALA A 27 -6.08 10.39 -0.74
C ALA A 27 -5.48 9.56 -1.88
N LEU A 28 -4.72 8.51 -1.54
CA LEU A 28 -4.18 7.58 -2.52
C LEU A 28 -5.28 6.94 -3.36
N LEU A 29 -6.36 6.45 -2.73
CA LEU A 29 -7.52 5.88 -3.41
C LEU A 29 -8.12 6.88 -4.41
N LYS A 30 -8.30 8.14 -4.00
CA LYS A 30 -8.78 9.21 -4.88
C LYS A 30 -7.88 9.35 -6.09
N ILE A 31 -6.56 9.44 -5.89
CA ILE A 31 -5.60 9.61 -6.99
C ILE A 31 -5.65 8.42 -7.95
N VAL A 32 -5.57 7.19 -7.42
CA VAL A 32 -5.57 5.95 -8.21
C VAL A 32 -6.84 5.81 -9.06
N GLU A 33 -8.01 6.13 -8.51
CA GLU A 33 -9.28 6.10 -9.25
C GLU A 33 -9.30 7.04 -10.47
N HIS A 34 -8.60 8.17 -10.41
CA HIS A 34 -8.51 9.10 -11.55
C HIS A 34 -7.48 8.65 -12.61
N LEU A 35 -6.60 7.71 -12.28
CA LEU A 35 -5.53 7.23 -13.14
C LEU A 35 -5.79 5.86 -13.76
N LYS A 36 -6.97 5.27 -13.55
CA LYS A 36 -7.32 3.91 -13.98
C LYS A 36 -6.91 3.55 -15.41
N GLU A 37 -7.13 4.47 -16.35
CA GLU A 37 -6.89 4.25 -17.78
C GLU A 37 -5.43 4.55 -18.21
N GLN A 38 -4.58 5.00 -17.27
CA GLN A 38 -3.18 5.32 -17.54
C GLN A 38 -2.28 4.11 -17.20
N PRO A 39 -1.29 3.80 -18.05
CA PRO A 39 -0.28 2.82 -17.71
C PRO A 39 0.53 3.32 -16.51
N LEU A 40 0.74 2.45 -15.52
CA LEU A 40 1.54 2.78 -14.35
C LEU A 40 3.03 2.63 -14.70
N THR A 41 3.81 3.68 -14.44
CA THR A 41 5.28 3.66 -14.55
C THR A 41 5.89 3.87 -13.16
N ALA A 42 7.17 3.53 -12.97
CA ALA A 42 7.86 3.78 -11.70
C ALA A 42 7.85 5.27 -11.28
N ASP A 43 8.02 6.18 -12.24
CA ASP A 43 7.91 7.62 -11.98
C ASP A 43 6.49 8.03 -11.55
N LEU A 44 5.46 7.52 -12.22
CA LEU A 44 4.08 7.80 -11.85
C LEU A 44 3.72 7.20 -10.49
N LEU A 45 4.15 5.96 -10.22
CA LEU A 45 3.96 5.30 -8.93
C LEU A 45 4.61 6.10 -7.80
N SER A 46 5.88 6.48 -7.94
CA SER A 46 6.55 7.31 -6.93
C SER A 46 5.82 8.64 -6.74
N LYS A 47 5.40 9.29 -7.83
CA LYS A 47 4.63 10.53 -7.76
C LYS A 47 3.32 10.38 -7.00
N ILE A 48 2.53 9.34 -7.26
CA ILE A 48 1.21 9.20 -6.62
C ILE A 48 1.33 8.87 -5.12
N LEU A 49 2.36 8.10 -4.74
CA LEU A 49 2.67 7.81 -3.33
C LEU A 49 3.05 9.10 -2.61
N MET A 50 3.91 9.92 -3.21
CA MET A 50 4.30 11.21 -2.61
C MET A 50 3.16 12.22 -2.60
N ASP A 51 2.38 12.33 -3.68
CA ASP A 51 1.24 13.25 -3.77
C ASP A 51 0.15 12.91 -2.73
N ALA A 52 -0.01 11.63 -2.36
CA ALA A 52 -1.00 11.19 -1.35
C ALA A 52 -0.71 11.74 0.06
N PHE A 53 0.53 12.12 0.38
CA PHE A 53 0.87 12.76 1.65
C PHE A 53 0.23 14.15 1.82
N THR A 54 -0.02 14.88 0.73
CA THR A 54 -0.55 16.26 0.81
C THR A 54 -1.91 16.43 0.13
N SER A 55 -2.33 15.46 -0.69
CA SER A 55 -3.59 15.54 -1.42
C SER A 55 -4.82 15.46 -0.52
N GLU A 56 -5.91 16.08 -0.95
CA GLU A 56 -7.19 16.01 -0.24
C GLU A 56 -7.75 14.58 -0.27
N PRO A 57 -8.10 13.99 0.90
CA PRO A 57 -8.64 12.63 0.96
C PRO A 57 -10.03 12.52 0.34
N LYS A 58 -10.37 11.33 -0.18
CA LYS A 58 -11.76 10.96 -0.47
C LYS A 58 -12.55 10.86 0.85
N GLN A 59 -13.87 11.07 0.80
CA GLN A 59 -14.73 10.72 1.92
C GLN A 59 -14.74 9.20 2.14
N PHE A 60 -14.70 8.79 3.40
CA PHE A 60 -14.85 7.40 3.79
C PHE A 60 -16.25 6.89 3.45
N ASP A 61 -16.32 5.69 2.88
CA ASP A 61 -17.57 5.00 2.57
C ASP A 61 -17.83 3.89 3.59
N THR A 62 -18.95 4.01 4.32
CA THR A 62 -19.33 3.04 5.36
C THR A 62 -19.55 1.63 4.85
N GLU A 63 -19.82 1.46 3.55
CA GLU A 63 -19.97 0.15 2.94
C GLU A 63 -18.66 -0.67 2.98
N TRP A 64 -17.50 0.00 3.03
CA TRP A 64 -16.20 -0.68 3.15
C TRP A 64 -16.03 -1.41 4.49
N LEU A 65 -16.81 -1.08 5.53
CA LEU A 65 -16.79 -1.81 6.80
C LEU A 65 -17.21 -3.28 6.65
N LYS A 66 -17.89 -3.65 5.55
CA LYS A 66 -18.23 -5.04 5.20
C LYS A 66 -17.00 -5.84 4.77
N ILE A 67 -15.89 -5.19 4.44
CA ILE A 67 -14.63 -5.83 4.08
C ILE A 67 -13.91 -6.24 5.38
N ILE A 68 -13.69 -7.54 5.54
CA ILE A 68 -13.12 -8.15 6.75
C ILE A 68 -11.93 -9.07 6.47
N LYS A 69 -11.60 -9.32 5.20
CA LYS A 69 -10.50 -10.19 4.79
C LYS A 69 -9.61 -9.45 3.81
N ALA A 70 -8.31 -9.64 3.97
CA ALA A 70 -7.34 -9.22 2.98
C ALA A 70 -7.71 -9.80 1.59
N PRO A 71 -7.61 -9.01 0.51
CA PRO A 71 -7.82 -9.51 -0.85
C PRO A 71 -6.83 -10.62 -1.18
N ASP A 72 -7.33 -11.70 -1.77
CA ASP A 72 -6.49 -12.79 -2.28
C ASP A 72 -6.15 -12.49 -3.74
N GLU A 73 -4.91 -12.11 -4.01
CA GLU A 73 -4.38 -11.75 -5.33
C GLU A 73 -4.80 -12.76 -6.42
N LYS A 74 -4.76 -14.07 -6.12
CA LYS A 74 -5.09 -15.15 -7.07
C LYS A 74 -6.54 -15.13 -7.54
N LYS A 75 -7.44 -14.46 -6.80
CA LYS A 75 -8.85 -14.28 -7.21
C LYS A 75 -9.02 -13.15 -8.22
N PHE A 76 -8.10 -12.20 -8.26
CA PHE A 76 -8.13 -11.07 -9.17
C PHE A 76 -7.30 -11.34 -10.43
N ILE A 77 -6.16 -12.02 -10.25
CA ILE A 77 -5.23 -12.30 -11.32
C ILE A 77 -5.44 -13.74 -11.80
N ASN A 78 -6.18 -13.88 -12.90
CA ASN A 78 -6.24 -15.17 -13.58
C ASN A 78 -4.89 -15.41 -14.26
N SER A 79 -4.14 -16.41 -13.76
CA SER A 79 -2.83 -16.86 -14.27
C SER A 79 -2.74 -17.06 -15.79
N LYS A 80 -3.88 -17.21 -16.49
CA LYS A 80 -3.92 -17.40 -17.94
C LYS A 80 -3.99 -16.12 -18.77
N THR A 81 -4.37 -14.99 -18.18
CA THR A 81 -4.67 -13.77 -18.96
C THR A 81 -3.88 -12.54 -18.54
N GLY A 82 -3.18 -12.55 -17.40
CA GLY A 82 -2.31 -11.43 -16.96
C GLY A 82 -2.93 -10.06 -17.19
N SER A 83 -4.23 -9.91 -16.87
CA SER A 83 -5.00 -8.74 -17.31
C SER A 83 -4.73 -7.59 -16.35
N SER A 84 -4.24 -6.47 -16.90
CA SER A 84 -4.03 -5.21 -16.17
C SER A 84 -5.29 -4.73 -15.42
N SER A 85 -6.49 -5.08 -15.91
CA SER A 85 -7.75 -4.82 -15.21
C SER A 85 -7.83 -5.54 -13.85
N GLY A 86 -7.35 -6.78 -13.77
CA GLY A 86 -7.35 -7.57 -12.54
C GLY A 86 -6.36 -7.05 -11.50
N GLU A 87 -5.17 -6.63 -11.94
CA GLU A 87 -4.15 -6.01 -11.08
C GLU A 87 -4.64 -4.70 -10.45
N TYR A 88 -5.31 -3.86 -11.26
CA TYR A 88 -5.95 -2.64 -10.78
C TYR A 88 -7.04 -2.93 -9.75
N ASP A 89 -7.93 -3.89 -10.05
CA ASP A 89 -9.03 -4.25 -9.14
C ASP A 89 -8.51 -4.83 -7.81
N TYR A 90 -7.43 -5.61 -7.85
CA TYR A 90 -6.72 -6.09 -6.65
C TYR A 90 -6.22 -4.90 -5.80
N THR A 91 -5.54 -3.96 -6.43
CA THR A 91 -4.97 -2.78 -5.77
C THR A 91 -6.04 -1.94 -5.08
N ILE A 92 -7.16 -1.68 -5.78
CA ILE A 92 -8.31 -0.99 -5.20
C ILE A 92 -8.89 -1.75 -4.00
N ALA A 93 -8.96 -3.09 -4.10
CA ALA A 93 -9.43 -3.92 -3.00
C ALA A 93 -8.49 -3.85 -1.78
N VAL A 94 -7.17 -3.84 -2.00
CA VAL A 94 -6.17 -3.71 -0.91
C VAL A 94 -6.33 -2.38 -0.20
N ILE A 95 -6.37 -1.28 -0.95
CA ILE A 95 -6.51 0.07 -0.37
C ILE A 95 -7.80 0.16 0.45
N LYS A 96 -8.93 -0.29 -0.09
CA LYS A 96 -10.23 -0.26 0.61
C LYS A 96 -10.25 -1.16 1.85
N PHE A 97 -9.64 -2.34 1.77
CA PHE A 97 -9.50 -3.23 2.91
C PHE A 97 -8.70 -2.56 4.03
N GLN A 98 -7.53 -1.99 3.74
CA GLN A 98 -6.70 -1.34 4.73
C GLN A 98 -7.38 -0.12 5.36
N ILE A 99 -8.06 0.72 4.56
CA ILE A 99 -8.89 1.82 5.05
C ILE A 99 -9.95 1.30 6.03
N ALA A 100 -10.67 0.23 5.66
CA ALA A 100 -11.72 -0.33 6.50
C ALA A 100 -11.20 -0.95 7.80
N GLU A 101 -9.99 -1.50 7.80
CA GLU A 101 -9.35 -2.07 8.99
C GLU A 101 -8.87 -0.98 9.93
N LEU A 102 -8.13 0.02 9.43
CA LEU A 102 -7.67 1.16 10.22
C LEU A 102 -8.85 1.86 10.90
N HIS A 103 -9.94 2.07 10.15
CA HIS A 103 -11.15 2.67 10.70
C HIS A 103 -11.76 1.87 11.85
N LYS A 104 -11.79 0.53 11.74
CA LYS A 104 -12.29 -0.35 12.81
C LYS A 104 -11.39 -0.35 14.05
N MET A 105 -10.08 -0.16 13.86
CA MET A 105 -9.07 -0.17 14.92
C MET A 105 -8.91 1.18 15.65
N LYS A 106 -9.49 2.28 15.14
CA LYS A 106 -9.48 3.60 15.79
C LYS A 106 -10.10 3.54 17.19
N GLY A 107 -9.40 4.11 18.17
CA GLY A 107 -9.81 4.09 19.58
C GLY A 107 -9.75 2.70 20.23
N LYS A 108 -9.07 1.73 19.59
CA LYS A 108 -8.89 0.35 20.04
C LYS A 108 -7.43 -0.08 19.86
N GLN A 109 -7.15 -0.95 18.89
CA GLN A 109 -5.82 -1.51 18.65
C GLN A 109 -4.78 -0.46 18.22
N LEU A 110 -5.21 0.64 17.57
CA LEU A 110 -4.27 1.72 17.21
C LEU A 110 -3.74 2.46 18.43
N GLU A 111 -4.40 2.37 19.59
CA GLU A 111 -3.94 3.00 20.84
C GLU A 111 -2.97 2.11 21.62
N ASP A 112 -2.69 0.88 21.15
CA ASP A 112 -1.70 0.01 21.76
C ASP A 112 -0.29 0.54 21.44
N GLU A 113 0.47 0.90 22.48
CA GLU A 113 1.86 1.36 22.36
C GLU A 113 2.79 0.28 21.82
N TRP A 114 2.41 -1.00 21.95
CA TRP A 114 3.18 -2.16 21.48
C TRP A 114 2.71 -2.65 20.10
N ARG A 115 1.83 -1.91 19.42
CA ARG A 115 1.26 -2.34 18.13
C ARG A 115 2.31 -2.67 17.05
N HIS A 116 3.49 -2.05 17.13
CA HIS A 116 4.60 -2.27 16.20
C HIS A 116 5.33 -3.61 16.39
N PHE A 117 5.07 -4.35 17.48
CA PHE A 117 5.45 -5.78 17.59
C PHE A 117 4.47 -6.72 16.87
N GLY A 118 3.55 -6.10 16.16
CA GLY A 118 2.48 -6.70 15.41
C GLY A 118 1.28 -7.09 16.26
N ILE A 119 0.10 -6.78 15.73
CA ILE A 119 -1.19 -7.01 16.36
C ILE A 119 -2.17 -7.63 15.37
N ASP A 120 -3.20 -8.29 15.89
CA ASP A 120 -4.33 -8.73 15.09
C ASP A 120 -5.46 -7.72 15.22
N SER A 121 -6.04 -7.33 14.08
CA SER A 121 -7.25 -6.54 14.05
C SER A 121 -8.44 -7.36 14.59
N GLU A 122 -9.56 -6.69 14.89
CA GLU A 122 -10.77 -7.38 15.38
C GLU A 122 -11.38 -8.34 14.35
N THR A 123 -11.01 -8.20 13.08
CA THR A 123 -11.40 -9.10 11.99
C THR A 123 -10.40 -10.25 11.78
N GLY A 124 -9.33 -10.30 12.59
CA GLY A 124 -8.34 -11.38 12.62
C GLY A 124 -7.21 -11.23 11.59
N ASN A 125 -6.95 -10.01 11.08
CA ASN A 125 -5.87 -9.77 10.14
C ASN A 125 -4.64 -9.22 10.90
N ARG A 126 -3.45 -9.76 10.61
CA ARG A 126 -2.18 -9.36 11.24
C ARG A 126 -1.63 -8.05 10.66
N TRP A 127 -1.16 -7.13 11.48
CA TRP A 127 -0.55 -5.86 11.08
C TRP A 127 0.74 -5.61 11.85
N TYR A 128 1.77 -5.03 11.22
CA TYR A 128 3.00 -4.54 11.86
C TYR A 128 3.19 -3.03 11.71
N ASN A 129 2.77 -2.46 10.57
CA ASN A 129 3.03 -1.05 10.23
C ASN A 129 1.72 -0.25 10.15
N PHE A 130 1.76 0.99 10.65
CA PHE A 130 0.56 1.82 10.85
C PHE A 130 0.71 3.25 10.36
N GLU A 131 1.86 3.58 9.77
CA GLU A 131 2.17 4.90 9.23
C GLU A 131 2.47 4.77 7.74
N PRO A 132 2.18 5.81 6.93
CA PRO A 132 2.44 5.75 5.49
C PRO A 132 3.90 5.44 5.16
N ASP A 133 4.83 6.03 5.89
CA ASP A 133 6.25 5.80 5.71
C ASP A 133 6.68 4.39 6.10
N SER A 134 6.23 3.88 7.25
CA SER A 134 6.55 2.51 7.68
C SER A 134 6.02 1.48 6.68
N ILE A 135 4.79 1.65 6.17
CA ILE A 135 4.24 0.74 5.14
C ILE A 135 5.04 0.80 3.84
N LEU A 136 5.40 1.98 3.35
CA LEU A 136 6.16 2.10 2.10
C LEU A 136 7.60 1.57 2.23
N GLU A 137 8.24 1.83 3.36
CA GLU A 137 9.58 1.35 3.65
C GLU A 137 9.60 -0.19 3.77
N CYS A 138 8.77 -0.77 4.65
CA CYS A 138 8.71 -2.21 4.87
C CYS A 138 8.24 -2.94 3.60
N GLY A 139 7.31 -2.35 2.83
CA GLY A 139 6.86 -2.92 1.57
C GLY A 139 7.99 -3.04 0.55
N MET A 140 8.81 -1.99 0.39
CA MET A 140 9.98 -2.06 -0.50
C MET A 140 11.11 -2.92 0.06
N ARG A 141 11.32 -2.94 1.38
CA ARG A 141 12.28 -3.85 2.02
C ARG A 141 11.94 -5.30 1.72
N CYS A 142 10.66 -5.65 1.76
CA CYS A 142 10.21 -6.97 1.33
C CYS A 142 10.66 -7.28 -0.11
N TYR A 143 10.51 -6.37 -1.07
CA TYR A 143 11.03 -6.60 -2.44
C TYR A 143 12.56 -6.78 -2.48
N LEU A 144 13.30 -5.90 -1.83
CA LEU A 144 14.76 -5.89 -1.86
C LEU A 144 15.38 -7.10 -1.17
N ASP A 145 14.77 -7.60 -0.09
CA ASP A 145 15.26 -8.75 0.67
C ASP A 145 15.08 -10.08 -0.08
N HIS A 146 14.17 -10.12 -1.07
CA HIS A 146 14.03 -11.25 -2.00
C HIS A 146 15.01 -11.19 -3.17
N GLY A 147 15.64 -10.03 -3.42
CA GLY A 147 16.67 -9.84 -4.42
C GLY A 147 18.08 -10.02 -3.86
N ASP A 148 19.07 -10.13 -4.75
CA ASP A 148 20.47 -9.89 -4.45
C ASP A 148 20.90 -8.46 -4.86
N ASP A 149 22.13 -8.07 -4.51
CA ASP A 149 22.67 -6.73 -4.81
C ASP A 149 22.64 -6.39 -6.31
N GLU A 150 22.83 -7.38 -7.20
CA GLU A 150 22.79 -7.17 -8.64
C GLU A 150 21.35 -6.92 -9.13
N SER A 151 20.40 -7.74 -8.68
CA SER A 151 18.98 -7.60 -9.02
C SER A 151 18.34 -6.30 -8.47
N ASN A 152 18.85 -5.79 -7.35
CA ASN A 152 18.35 -4.53 -6.76
C ASN A 152 18.76 -3.28 -7.57
N ASP A 153 19.74 -3.42 -8.47
CA ASP A 153 20.13 -2.40 -9.44
C ASP A 153 19.52 -2.60 -10.84
N GLU A 154 18.67 -3.62 -11.02
CA GLU A 154 17.89 -3.82 -12.25
C GLU A 154 16.70 -2.86 -12.35
N GLU A 155 16.11 -2.76 -13.55
CA GLU A 155 14.95 -1.91 -13.80
C GLU A 155 13.77 -2.35 -12.92
N PHE A 156 13.16 -1.37 -12.24
CA PHE A 156 11.99 -1.62 -11.42
C PHE A 156 10.77 -1.85 -12.30
N GLU A 157 10.38 -3.12 -12.45
CA GLU A 157 9.17 -3.51 -13.17
C GLU A 157 7.93 -3.14 -12.36
N VAL A 158 7.10 -2.26 -12.93
CA VAL A 158 5.92 -1.71 -12.25
C VAL A 158 4.65 -2.03 -13.02
N SER A 159 3.66 -2.54 -12.31
CA SER A 159 2.27 -2.59 -12.73
C SER A 159 1.36 -2.15 -11.58
N TRP A 160 0.04 -2.14 -11.81
CA TRP A 160 -0.88 -1.86 -10.71
C TRP A 160 -0.71 -2.85 -9.56
N LEU A 161 -0.41 -4.12 -9.86
CA LEU A 161 -0.14 -5.15 -8.85
C LEU A 161 0.96 -4.70 -7.88
N THR A 162 2.02 -4.09 -8.40
CA THR A 162 3.13 -3.56 -7.58
C THR A 162 2.64 -2.60 -6.50
N LEU A 163 1.64 -1.74 -6.77
CA LEU A 163 1.08 -0.86 -5.75
C LEU A 163 0.27 -1.63 -4.70
N GLY A 164 -0.54 -2.60 -5.12
CA GLY A 164 -1.30 -3.45 -4.21
C GLY A 164 -0.38 -4.24 -3.27
N ASP A 165 0.64 -4.89 -3.85
CA ASP A 165 1.63 -5.68 -3.12
C ASP A 165 2.49 -4.81 -2.21
N LEU A 166 2.93 -3.64 -2.66
CA LEU A 166 3.68 -2.71 -1.82
C LEU A 166 2.92 -2.38 -0.53
N LEU A 167 1.62 -2.10 -0.63
CA LEU A 167 0.78 -1.82 0.54
C LEU A 167 0.52 -3.06 1.38
N GLU A 168 0.27 -4.21 0.76
CA GLU A 168 -0.03 -5.45 1.48
C GLU A 168 1.20 -6.02 2.19
N MET A 169 2.35 -6.06 1.52
CA MET A 169 3.63 -6.43 2.13
C MET A 169 4.02 -5.42 3.19
N GLY A 170 3.88 -4.12 2.91
CA GLY A 170 4.13 -3.07 3.90
C GLY A 170 3.28 -3.23 5.16
N ARG A 171 2.07 -3.76 5.06
CA ARG A 171 1.21 -4.03 6.21
C ARG A 171 1.68 -5.19 7.08
N ILE A 172 2.21 -6.26 6.48
CA ILE A 172 2.47 -7.56 7.13
C ILE A 172 3.94 -7.90 7.33
N TYR A 173 4.85 -7.15 6.71
CA TYR A 173 6.29 -7.33 6.86
C TYR A 173 6.77 -6.65 8.15
N GLU A 174 7.54 -7.37 8.96
CA GLU A 174 8.10 -6.91 10.24
C GLU A 174 9.37 -6.09 10.03
#